data_AF-A0A5N6TAR5-F1
#
_entry.id   AF-A0A5N6TAR5-F1
#
_cell.length_a   1.000
_cell.length_b   1.000
_cell.length_c   1.000
_cell.angle_alpha   90.00
_cell.angle_beta   90.00
_cell.angle_gamma   90.00
#
_symmetry.space_group_name_H-M   'P 1'
#
loop_
_entity.id
_entity.type
_entity.pdbx_description
1 polymer ?
#
loop_
_entity_poly.entity_id
_entity_poly.type
_entity_poly.pdbx_seq_one_letter_code
_entity_poly.pdbx_strand_id
1 'polypeptide(L)'
;MLVTSHNHATPPTLSFVIRITENNIIRAAAPNRIWLEACFGVNTLWKPTESDLEGLDHARTREFLLNVGFPAFELYGIPFESLHLTQDPESSMKHYILTDKNELEMHPTPSCPLAQCSDIYFHVGNVNDCMVMVDAVDGDVWLYEPHYVRYAGAGFYIYDCPWQNTVAWSLDSFAMLLGMVVAVVQDLRSAPWRSSSWGLQARRYMLDKLRKQMNECDYVVAEDISGFWHGLFKNLRGE
;
A
#
# COMPACT_ATOMS: atom_id res chain seq x y z
N MET A 1 -48.16 8.06 27.86
CA MET A 1 -47.63 6.88 27.17
C MET A 1 -46.88 7.39 25.95
N LEU A 2 -45.56 7.60 26.08
CA LEU A 2 -44.70 8.13 25.03
C LEU A 2 -44.23 6.96 24.16
N VAL A 3 -44.69 6.92 22.91
CA VAL A 3 -44.18 5.99 21.90
C VAL A 3 -42.90 6.60 21.35
N THR A 4 -41.76 6.02 21.71
CA THR A 4 -40.45 6.34 21.12
C THR A 4 -40.40 5.71 19.73
N SER A 5 -40.69 6.48 18.68
CA SER A 5 -40.45 6.06 17.30
C SER A 5 -38.95 5.91 17.07
N HIS A 6 -38.46 4.68 17.16
CA HIS A 6 -37.14 4.33 16.64
C HIS A 6 -37.22 4.47 15.11
N ASN A 7 -36.64 5.55 14.58
CA ASN A 7 -36.38 5.70 13.16
C ASN A 7 -35.38 4.61 12.73
N HIS A 8 -35.89 3.44 12.35
CA HIS A 8 -35.13 2.49 11.56
C HIS A 8 -34.93 3.09 10.17
N ALA A 9 -33.78 3.73 9.96
CA ALA A 9 -33.30 4.03 8.63
C ALA A 9 -33.30 2.72 7.82
N THR A 10 -34.05 2.71 6.72
CA THR A 10 -34.08 1.57 5.80
C THR A 10 -32.66 1.35 5.29
N PRO A 11 -32.12 0.11 5.37
CA PRO A 11 -30.77 -0.14 4.86
C PRO A 11 -30.71 0.22 3.38
N PRO A 12 -29.67 0.93 2.91
CA PRO A 12 -29.55 1.29 1.51
C PRO A 12 -29.56 0.03 0.63
N THR A 13 -30.11 0.16 -0.57
CA THR A 13 -30.16 -0.96 -1.50
C THR A 13 -28.75 -1.30 -1.99
N LEU A 14 -28.51 -2.57 -2.36
CA LEU A 14 -27.23 -3.02 -2.93
C LEU A 14 -26.80 -2.15 -4.13
N SER A 15 -27.75 -1.67 -4.93
CA SER A 15 -27.53 -0.74 -6.04
C SER A 15 -26.98 0.62 -5.63
N PHE A 16 -27.35 1.13 -4.44
CA PHE A 16 -26.82 2.39 -3.91
C PHE A 16 -25.35 2.24 -3.51
N VAL A 17 -25.02 1.12 -2.87
CA VAL A 17 -23.66 0.77 -2.48
C VAL A 17 -22.76 0.59 -3.71
N ILE A 18 -23.22 -0.15 -4.72
CA ILE A 18 -22.50 -0.37 -5.98
C ILE A 18 -22.14 0.95 -6.68
N ARG A 19 -23.04 1.94 -6.66
CA ARG A 19 -22.84 3.25 -7.30
C ARG A 19 -21.75 4.09 -6.64
N ILE A 20 -21.63 4.02 -5.31
CA ILE A 20 -20.57 4.71 -4.57
C ILE A 20 -19.21 4.09 -4.94
N THR A 21 -19.14 2.76 -4.94
CA THR A 21 -17.92 2.01 -5.30
C THR A 21 -17.50 2.25 -6.76
N GLU A 22 -18.44 2.38 -7.69
CA GLU A 22 -18.11 2.60 -9.11
C GLU A 22 -17.63 4.02 -9.43
N ASN A 23 -18.13 5.04 -8.71
CA ASN A 23 -17.68 6.41 -8.93
C ASN A 23 -16.31 6.70 -8.31
N ASN A 24 -15.95 6.00 -7.22
CA ASN A 24 -14.71 6.22 -6.50
C ASN A 24 -13.53 5.40 -7.05
N ILE A 25 -13.80 4.36 -7.84
CA ILE A 25 -12.77 3.48 -8.41
C ILE A 25 -12.48 3.92 -9.86
N ILE A 26 -11.58 4.90 -9.97
CA ILE A 26 -11.19 5.49 -11.25
C ILE A 26 -10.26 4.53 -12.00
N ARG A 27 -10.59 4.26 -13.28
CA ARG A 27 -9.80 3.46 -14.23
C ARG A 27 -8.63 4.25 -14.85
N ALA A 28 -7.91 5.04 -14.06
CA ALA A 28 -6.76 5.77 -14.60
C ALA A 28 -5.61 4.80 -14.84
N ALA A 29 -4.95 4.88 -16.00
CA ALA A 29 -3.82 4.02 -16.35
C ALA A 29 -2.56 4.30 -15.48
N ALA A 30 -2.50 5.47 -14.84
CA ALA A 30 -1.51 5.86 -13.84
C ALA A 30 -2.12 6.93 -12.91
N PRO A 31 -1.73 6.99 -11.63
CA PRO A 31 -2.23 8.02 -10.73
C PRO A 31 -1.61 9.37 -11.10
N ASN A 32 -2.40 10.44 -10.97
CA ASN A 32 -1.92 11.81 -11.13
C ASN A 32 -2.09 12.59 -9.82
N ARG A 33 -1.45 13.77 -9.77
CA ARG A 33 -1.43 14.62 -8.58
C ARG A 33 -2.83 14.96 -8.06
N ILE A 34 -3.72 15.39 -8.96
CA ILE A 34 -5.08 15.81 -8.60
C ILE A 34 -5.83 14.66 -7.95
N TRP A 35 -5.70 13.46 -8.52
CA TRP A 35 -6.36 12.27 -8.00
C TRP A 35 -5.80 11.84 -6.65
N LEU A 36 -4.47 11.79 -6.50
CA LEU A 36 -3.86 11.43 -5.21
C LEU A 36 -4.22 12.45 -4.12
N GLU A 37 -4.19 13.75 -4.40
CA GLU A 37 -4.59 14.77 -3.42
C GLU A 37 -6.09 14.69 -3.07
N ALA A 38 -6.95 14.24 -3.99
CA ALA A 38 -8.35 13.98 -3.68
C ALA A 38 -8.53 12.77 -2.73
N CYS A 39 -7.69 11.74 -2.85
CA CYS A 39 -7.72 10.57 -1.97
C CYS A 39 -7.11 10.83 -0.60
N PHE A 40 -5.91 11.44 -0.57
CA PHE A 40 -5.07 11.55 0.62
C PHE A 40 -5.17 12.92 1.32
N GLY A 41 -5.67 13.95 0.63
CA GLY A 41 -5.70 15.33 1.11
C GLY A 41 -4.78 16.25 0.30
N VAL A 42 -5.08 17.55 0.33
CA VAL A 42 -4.29 18.56 -0.39
C VAL A 42 -2.92 18.72 0.30
N ASN A 43 -1.86 18.86 -0.50
CA ASN A 43 -0.47 19.04 -0.04
C ASN A 43 0.10 17.88 0.78
N THR A 44 -0.41 16.66 0.61
CA THR A 44 0.13 15.46 1.26
C THR A 44 1.17 14.73 0.41
N LEU A 45 1.40 15.15 -0.84
CA LEU A 45 2.37 14.51 -1.72
C LEU A 45 3.78 14.99 -1.38
N TRP A 46 4.62 14.06 -0.96
CA TRP A 46 6.05 14.24 -0.92
C TRP A 46 6.62 14.19 -2.33
N LYS A 47 7.46 15.18 -2.65
CA LYS A 47 8.05 15.34 -3.97
C LYS A 47 9.56 15.60 -3.84
N PRO A 48 10.41 14.61 -4.18
CA PRO A 48 11.85 14.79 -4.16
C PRO A 48 12.35 15.68 -5.31
N THR A 49 13.59 16.13 -5.17
CA THR A 49 14.39 16.73 -6.24
C THR A 49 15.23 15.67 -6.96
N GLU A 50 15.83 16.01 -8.10
CA GLU A 50 16.73 15.11 -8.84
C GLU A 50 17.91 14.60 -8.00
N SER A 51 18.45 15.43 -7.11
CA SER A 51 19.56 15.05 -6.23
C SER A 51 19.14 14.05 -5.15
N ASP A 52 17.88 14.09 -4.72
CA ASP A 52 17.36 13.13 -3.73
C ASP A 52 17.17 11.74 -4.35
N LEU A 53 17.22 11.63 -5.69
CA LEU A 53 17.05 10.40 -6.46
C LEU A 53 18.37 9.88 -7.03
N GLU A 54 19.52 10.33 -6.53
CA GLU A 54 20.82 9.78 -6.93
C GLU A 54 20.86 8.28 -6.61
N GLY A 55 21.18 7.44 -7.60
CA GLY A 55 21.19 5.99 -7.49
C GLY A 55 19.86 5.28 -7.80
N LEU A 56 18.76 6.01 -8.02
CA LEU A 56 17.50 5.45 -8.53
C LEU A 56 17.53 5.40 -10.06
N ASP A 57 17.79 4.25 -10.67
CA ASP A 57 17.92 4.10 -12.12
C ASP A 57 16.57 3.85 -12.84
N HIS A 58 15.56 3.36 -12.11
CA HIS A 58 14.26 3.04 -12.68
C HIS A 58 13.50 4.29 -13.16
N ALA A 59 13.52 4.52 -14.48
CA ALA A 59 13.02 5.73 -15.12
C ALA A 59 11.55 6.07 -14.77
N ARG A 60 10.67 5.06 -14.70
CA ARG A 60 9.25 5.27 -14.38
C ARG A 60 9.05 5.73 -12.94
N THR A 61 9.79 5.16 -11.98
CA THR A 61 9.74 5.61 -10.58
C THR A 61 10.25 7.05 -10.47
N ARG A 62 11.36 7.38 -11.13
CA ARG A 62 11.87 8.75 -11.18
C ARG A 62 10.83 9.73 -11.74
N GLU A 63 10.27 9.42 -12.91
CA GLU A 63 9.28 10.27 -13.57
C GLU A 63 8.06 10.51 -12.68
N PHE A 64 7.55 9.45 -12.04
CA PHE A 64 6.44 9.56 -11.11
C PHE A 64 6.76 10.46 -9.91
N LEU A 65 7.91 10.25 -9.26
CA LEU A 65 8.31 11.05 -8.09
C LEU A 65 8.53 12.53 -8.45
N LEU A 66 9.20 12.81 -9.58
CA LEU A 66 9.54 14.16 -10.00
C LEU A 66 8.37 14.94 -10.60
N ASN A 67 7.32 14.27 -11.08
CA ASN A 67 6.17 14.96 -11.68
C ASN A 67 4.93 14.94 -10.79
N VAL A 68 4.70 13.83 -10.08
CA VAL A 68 3.49 13.60 -9.27
C VAL A 68 3.80 13.64 -7.78
N GLY A 69 4.80 12.87 -7.33
CA GLY A 69 5.11 12.67 -5.92
C GLY A 69 4.36 11.50 -5.28
N PHE A 70 4.81 11.07 -4.10
CA PHE A 70 4.24 9.94 -3.36
C PHE A 70 3.47 10.45 -2.12
N PRO A 71 2.28 9.91 -1.78
CA PRO A 71 1.51 10.38 -0.64
C PRO A 71 2.24 10.09 0.67
N ALA A 72 2.42 11.11 1.51
CA ALA A 72 2.86 10.99 2.89
C ALA A 72 1.64 11.06 3.81
N PHE A 73 1.26 9.91 4.37
CA PHE A 73 0.05 9.80 5.17
C PHE A 73 0.14 8.68 6.21
N GLU A 74 -0.76 8.77 7.19
CA GLU A 74 -1.14 7.67 8.07
C GLU A 74 -2.66 7.64 8.12
N LEU A 75 -3.25 6.45 7.99
CA LEU A 75 -4.68 6.28 8.16
C LEU A 75 -4.94 5.13 9.11
N TYR A 76 -5.68 5.39 10.19
CA TYR A 76 -6.13 4.33 11.11
C TYR A 76 -6.65 3.13 10.32
N GLY A 77 -6.46 1.89 10.80
CA GLY A 77 -6.96 0.68 10.13
C GLY A 77 -6.30 0.32 8.79
N ILE A 78 -5.38 1.14 8.28
CA ILE A 78 -4.42 0.77 7.25
C ILE A 78 -3.06 0.70 7.97
N PRO A 79 -2.34 -0.43 7.94
CA PRO A 79 -1.10 -0.59 8.70
C PRO A 79 0.08 0.16 8.08
N PHE A 80 -0.08 0.69 6.86
CA PHE A 80 0.93 1.48 6.16
C PHE A 80 0.92 2.94 6.60
N GLU A 81 2.11 3.49 6.84
CA GLU A 81 2.33 4.93 7.03
C GLU A 81 3.59 5.41 6.30
N SER A 82 3.64 6.70 5.98
CA SER A 82 4.73 7.33 5.21
C SER A 82 4.99 8.77 5.65
N LEU A 83 4.59 9.13 6.87
CA LEU A 83 4.66 10.52 7.36
C LEU A 83 6.10 11.03 7.44
N HIS A 84 7.06 10.13 7.65
CA HIS A 84 8.49 10.44 7.71
C HIS A 84 9.01 11.15 6.44
N LEU A 85 8.39 10.91 5.27
CA LEU A 85 8.79 11.54 4.01
C LEU A 85 8.66 13.08 4.04
N THR A 86 7.78 13.62 4.89
CA THR A 86 7.53 15.07 5.00
C THR A 86 8.24 15.74 6.17
N GLN A 87 8.86 14.94 7.03
CA GLN A 87 9.61 15.44 8.17
C GLN A 87 11.01 15.77 7.64
N ASP A 88 11.42 17.04 7.67
CA ASP A 88 12.74 17.64 7.35
C ASP A 88 13.50 17.22 6.05
N PRO A 89 14.18 18.13 5.32
CA PRO A 89 15.00 17.78 4.15
C PRO A 89 16.14 16.80 4.44
N GLU A 90 16.62 16.74 5.69
CA GLU A 90 17.65 15.77 6.12
C GLU A 90 17.09 14.39 6.50
N SER A 91 15.76 14.28 6.62
CA SER A 91 15.03 13.01 6.75
C SER A 91 14.47 12.52 5.41
N SER A 92 14.99 13.09 4.32
CA SER A 92 14.83 12.63 2.95
C SER A 92 15.02 11.11 2.83
N MET A 93 14.34 10.57 1.83
CA MET A 93 14.36 9.17 1.42
C MET A 93 15.73 8.52 1.68
N LYS A 94 15.79 7.68 2.70
CA LYS A 94 17.03 6.97 3.03
C LYS A 94 17.21 5.87 1.99
N HIS A 95 18.32 5.92 1.26
CA HIS A 95 18.74 4.80 0.45
C HIS A 95 19.51 3.81 1.31
N TYR A 96 19.25 2.53 1.08
CA TYR A 96 19.91 1.42 1.73
C TYR A 96 20.70 0.69 0.66
N ILE A 97 22.01 0.58 0.89
CA ILE A 97 22.87 -0.29 0.08
C ILE A 97 22.93 -1.61 0.83
N LEU A 98 22.30 -2.64 0.28
CA LEU A 98 22.51 -3.99 0.76
C LEU A 98 23.95 -4.36 0.43
N THR A 99 24.75 -4.76 1.42
CA THR A 99 26.11 -5.28 1.20
C THR A 99 26.36 -6.48 2.11
N ASP A 100 27.29 -7.35 1.71
CA ASP A 100 27.72 -8.51 2.51
C ASP A 100 28.25 -8.17 3.91
N LYS A 101 28.59 -6.90 4.17
CA LYS A 101 29.27 -6.45 5.40
C LYS A 101 28.36 -5.71 6.40
N ASN A 102 27.15 -5.34 6.01
CA ASN A 102 26.28 -4.47 6.82
C ASN A 102 25.24 -5.24 7.65
N GLU A 103 25.46 -6.54 7.95
CA GLU A 103 24.63 -7.38 8.84
C GLU A 103 23.11 -7.30 8.56
N LEU A 104 22.74 -7.18 7.30
CA LEU A 104 21.53 -7.78 6.78
C LEU A 104 21.92 -9.21 6.37
N GLU A 105 22.26 -10.04 7.38
CA GLU A 105 22.82 -11.41 7.29
C GLU A 105 22.12 -12.36 6.29
N MET A 106 22.36 -12.24 4.99
CA MET A 106 22.03 -13.28 4.02
C MET A 106 22.63 -14.63 4.48
N HIS A 107 21.83 -15.48 5.12
CA HIS A 107 22.27 -16.79 5.58
C HIS A 107 22.41 -17.71 4.39
N PRO A 108 23.58 -18.28 4.08
CA PRO A 108 23.79 -19.08 2.87
C PRO A 108 22.78 -20.22 2.75
N THR A 109 21.92 -20.20 1.71
CA THR A 109 21.11 -21.38 1.34
C THR A 109 21.85 -22.17 0.25
N PRO A 110 21.82 -23.51 0.27
CA PRO A 110 22.46 -24.33 -0.77
C PRO A 110 21.85 -24.16 -2.17
N SER A 111 20.67 -23.56 -2.27
CA SER A 111 19.86 -23.45 -3.50
C SER A 111 19.98 -22.09 -4.19
N CYS A 112 20.53 -21.07 -3.54
CA CYS A 112 20.66 -19.74 -4.11
C CYS A 112 22.14 -19.27 -4.02
N PRO A 113 22.82 -18.98 -5.13
CA PRO A 113 24.12 -18.31 -5.05
C PRO A 113 23.96 -16.99 -4.29
N LEU A 114 24.97 -16.64 -3.47
CA LEU A 114 25.02 -15.36 -2.77
C LEU A 114 24.73 -14.24 -3.79
N ALA A 115 23.64 -13.50 -3.60
CA ALA A 115 23.45 -12.27 -4.34
C ALA A 115 24.66 -11.39 -4.01
N GLN A 116 25.43 -10.98 -5.01
CA GLN A 116 26.46 -9.96 -4.83
C GLN A 116 25.72 -8.64 -4.61
N CYS A 117 25.15 -8.42 -3.43
CA CYS A 117 24.26 -7.28 -3.25
C CYS A 117 25.08 -5.99 -3.25
N SER A 118 24.94 -5.25 -4.34
CA SER A 118 25.22 -3.82 -4.48
C SER A 118 23.91 -3.06 -4.77
N ASP A 119 22.77 -3.71 -4.55
CA ASP A 119 21.45 -3.20 -4.91
C ASP A 119 21.05 -2.07 -3.96
N ILE A 120 20.55 -0.99 -4.56
CA ILE A 120 20.13 0.21 -3.85
C ILE A 120 18.62 0.12 -3.67
N TYR A 121 18.14 0.38 -2.46
CA TYR A 121 16.72 0.42 -2.16
C TYR A 121 16.35 1.72 -1.48
N PHE A 122 15.19 2.27 -1.83
CA PHE A 122 14.68 3.51 -1.29
C PHE A 122 13.51 3.26 -0.34
N HIS A 123 13.64 3.68 0.92
CA HIS A 123 12.58 3.55 1.92
C HIS A 123 11.47 4.59 1.68
N VAL A 124 10.22 4.12 1.56
CA VAL A 124 9.05 4.96 1.24
C VAL A 124 7.91 4.89 2.26
N GLY A 125 7.98 4.00 3.24
CA GLY A 125 6.95 3.87 4.26
C GLY A 125 7.20 2.71 5.21
N ASN A 126 6.41 2.61 6.26
CA ASN A 126 6.47 1.53 7.22
C ASN A 126 5.15 0.76 7.25
N VAL A 127 5.23 -0.53 7.56
CA VAL A 127 4.08 -1.37 7.92
C VAL A 127 4.39 -2.04 9.25
N ASN A 128 3.83 -1.53 10.34
CA ASN A 128 4.25 -1.88 11.69
C ASN A 128 5.78 -1.69 11.84
N ASP A 129 6.52 -2.73 12.20
CA ASP A 129 7.99 -2.70 12.35
C ASP A 129 8.74 -3.12 11.06
N CYS A 130 8.04 -3.20 9.93
CA CYS A 130 8.62 -3.52 8.61
C CYS A 130 8.75 -2.24 7.77
N MET A 131 9.73 -2.22 6.87
CA MET A 131 9.96 -1.11 5.96
C MET A 131 9.43 -1.45 4.56
N VAL A 132 8.85 -0.47 3.88
CA VAL A 132 8.46 -0.57 2.47
C VAL A 132 9.53 0.08 1.64
N MET A 133 10.13 -0.71 0.75
CA MET A 133 11.35 -0.40 0.03
C MET A 133 11.09 -0.46 -1.47
N VAL A 134 11.66 0.47 -2.24
CA VAL A 134 11.60 0.49 -3.70
C VAL A 134 12.97 0.06 -4.23
N ASP A 135 12.99 -0.95 -5.09
CA ASP A 135 14.18 -1.36 -5.84
C ASP A 135 14.61 -0.21 -6.78
N ALA A 136 15.88 0.18 -6.70
CA ALA A 136 16.39 1.29 -7.48
C ALA A 136 16.45 1.02 -8.99
N VAL A 137 16.67 -0.22 -9.40
CA VAL A 137 16.89 -0.62 -10.79
C VAL A 137 15.57 -1.05 -11.43
N ASP A 138 14.83 -1.90 -10.73
CA ASP A 138 13.61 -2.52 -11.25
C ASP A 138 12.34 -1.74 -10.87
N GLY A 139 12.39 -0.93 -9.81
CA GLY A 139 11.25 -0.12 -9.36
C GLY A 139 10.18 -0.86 -8.58
N ASP A 140 10.37 -2.17 -8.37
CA ASP A 140 9.50 -3.03 -7.58
C ASP A 140 9.44 -2.56 -6.12
N VAL A 141 8.29 -2.75 -5.49
CA VAL A 141 8.05 -2.33 -4.11
C VAL A 141 7.90 -3.55 -3.22
N TRP A 142 8.74 -3.61 -2.20
CA TRP A 142 8.91 -4.76 -1.32
C TRP A 142 8.68 -4.39 0.13
N LEU A 143 8.17 -5.34 0.91
CA LEU A 143 8.12 -5.29 2.35
C LEU A 143 9.37 -5.96 2.92
N TYR A 144 10.24 -5.17 3.54
CA TYR A 144 11.42 -5.61 4.24
C TYR A 144 11.13 -5.79 5.74
N GLU A 145 11.28 -7.02 6.26
CA GLU A 145 11.09 -7.35 7.68
C GLU A 145 12.44 -7.65 8.35
N PRO A 146 12.98 -6.75 9.20
CA PRO A 146 14.31 -6.94 9.79
C PRO A 146 14.38 -8.06 10.84
N HIS A 147 13.25 -8.50 11.39
CA HIS A 147 13.22 -9.42 12.54
C HIS A 147 12.70 -10.84 12.23
N TYR A 148 12.24 -11.13 11.01
CA TYR A 148 11.85 -12.47 10.58
C TYR A 148 10.74 -13.15 11.41
N VAL A 149 9.73 -12.43 11.92
CA VAL A 149 8.73 -13.02 12.85
C VAL A 149 7.31 -13.05 12.28
N ARG A 150 6.89 -12.06 11.49
CA ARG A 150 5.49 -11.81 11.14
C ARG A 150 5.07 -12.34 9.78
N TYR A 151 5.94 -12.31 8.77
CA TYR A 151 5.56 -12.67 7.39
C TYR A 151 6.24 -13.94 6.85
N ALA A 152 6.73 -14.80 7.74
CA ALA A 152 7.33 -16.09 7.39
C ALA A 152 8.46 -16.00 6.33
N GLY A 153 9.22 -14.90 6.36
CA GLY A 153 10.53 -14.81 5.74
C GLY A 153 10.66 -13.83 4.58
N ALA A 154 11.11 -12.62 4.90
CA ALA A 154 12.07 -11.90 4.07
C ALA A 154 13.02 -11.06 4.94
N GLY A 155 13.47 -11.65 6.04
CA GLY A 155 14.65 -11.14 6.74
C GLY A 155 15.90 -11.23 5.87
N PHE A 156 15.97 -12.20 4.94
CA PHE A 156 17.24 -12.50 4.27
C PHE A 156 17.17 -12.88 2.79
N TYR A 157 15.98 -13.08 2.24
CA TYR A 157 15.84 -13.50 0.85
C TYR A 157 14.65 -12.80 0.20
N ILE A 158 14.95 -11.75 -0.57
CA ILE A 158 14.04 -11.25 -1.62
C ILE A 158 13.66 -12.40 -2.58
N TYR A 159 14.44 -13.49 -2.63
CA TYR A 159 14.35 -14.55 -3.62
C TYR A 159 13.66 -15.86 -3.19
N ASP A 160 13.47 -16.14 -1.90
CA ASP A 160 12.90 -17.44 -1.46
C ASP A 160 11.36 -17.46 -1.44
N CYS A 161 10.73 -16.30 -1.24
CA CYS A 161 9.28 -16.09 -1.38
C CYS A 161 8.97 -14.65 -1.83
N PRO A 162 9.49 -14.19 -2.99
CA PRO A 162 9.31 -12.81 -3.45
C PRO A 162 7.85 -12.38 -3.38
N TRP A 163 6.96 -13.22 -3.89
CA TRP A 163 5.53 -12.98 -3.99
C TRP A 163 4.87 -12.50 -2.69
N GLN A 164 5.23 -13.08 -1.55
CA GLN A 164 4.60 -12.75 -0.26
C GLN A 164 4.97 -11.35 0.26
N ASN A 165 6.15 -10.85 -0.13
CA ASN A 165 6.67 -9.58 0.34
C ASN A 165 6.59 -8.48 -0.73
N THR A 166 6.32 -8.81 -2.00
CA THR A 166 5.97 -7.81 -3.00
C THR A 166 4.67 -7.11 -2.58
N VAL A 167 4.69 -5.77 -2.56
CA VAL A 167 3.51 -4.95 -2.31
C VAL A 167 3.03 -4.25 -3.58
N ALA A 168 3.89 -4.04 -4.58
CA ALA A 168 3.55 -3.54 -5.91
C ALA A 168 4.71 -3.77 -6.89
N TRP A 169 4.44 -3.82 -8.19
CA TRP A 169 5.47 -3.88 -9.23
C TRP A 169 5.97 -2.50 -9.68
N SER A 170 5.44 -1.43 -9.08
CA SER A 170 5.92 -0.07 -9.31
C SER A 170 5.43 0.88 -8.23
N LEU A 171 6.17 1.96 -7.98
CA LEU A 171 5.78 2.93 -6.95
C LEU A 171 4.47 3.68 -7.28
N ASP A 172 4.23 3.96 -8.57
CA ASP A 172 2.99 4.58 -9.02
C ASP A 172 1.80 3.62 -8.91
N SER A 173 1.96 2.32 -9.25
CA SER A 173 0.90 1.35 -8.97
C SER A 173 0.63 1.25 -7.47
N PHE A 174 1.66 1.25 -6.61
CA PHE A 174 1.46 1.25 -5.16
C PHE A 174 0.64 2.45 -4.66
N ALA A 175 0.97 3.66 -5.12
CA ALA A 175 0.22 4.87 -4.76
C ALA A 175 -1.25 4.80 -5.23
N MET A 176 -1.50 4.24 -6.42
CA MET A 176 -2.85 3.99 -6.94
C MET A 176 -3.61 3.02 -6.03
N LEU A 177 -3.03 1.86 -5.72
CA LEU A 177 -3.64 0.84 -4.88
C LEU A 177 -4.00 1.40 -3.50
N LEU A 178 -3.09 2.15 -2.86
CA LEU A 178 -3.36 2.81 -1.59
C LEU A 178 -4.51 3.83 -1.71
N GLY A 179 -4.53 4.64 -2.76
CA GLY A 179 -5.60 5.63 -2.97
C GLY A 179 -6.98 4.99 -3.12
N MET A 180 -7.06 3.86 -3.85
CA MET A 180 -8.29 3.07 -3.97
C MET A 180 -8.76 2.54 -2.61
N VAL A 181 -7.85 2.02 -1.78
CA VAL A 181 -8.17 1.55 -0.42
C VAL A 181 -8.63 2.71 0.45
N VAL A 182 -7.92 3.84 0.45
CA VAL A 182 -8.25 5.00 1.28
C VAL A 182 -9.65 5.51 0.97
N ALA A 183 -10.00 5.65 -0.30
CA ALA A 183 -11.33 6.09 -0.72
C ALA A 183 -12.42 5.16 -0.17
N VAL A 184 -12.27 3.84 -0.34
CA VAL A 184 -13.25 2.86 0.15
C VAL A 184 -13.29 2.81 1.68
N VAL A 185 -12.16 2.89 2.36
CA VAL A 185 -12.10 2.88 3.83
C VAL A 185 -12.80 4.11 4.43
N GLN A 186 -12.63 5.29 3.82
CA GLN A 186 -13.34 6.51 4.21
C GLN A 186 -14.86 6.37 4.03
N ASP A 187 -15.31 5.82 2.90
CA ASP A 187 -16.74 5.54 2.66
C ASP A 187 -17.31 4.56 3.69
N LEU A 188 -16.62 3.43 3.91
CA LEU A 188 -17.02 2.41 4.89
C LEU A 188 -17.13 2.97 6.31
N ARG A 189 -16.29 3.95 6.67
CA ARG A 189 -16.35 4.64 7.96
C ARG A 189 -17.54 5.56 8.08
N SER A 190 -17.81 6.33 7.03
CA SER A 190 -18.93 7.27 7.01
C SER A 190 -20.30 6.57 6.90
N ALA A 191 -20.31 5.29 6.51
CA ALA A 191 -21.52 4.53 6.29
C ALA A 191 -22.41 4.40 7.55
N PRO A 192 -23.69 4.81 7.48
CA PRO A 192 -24.60 4.78 8.63
C PRO A 192 -25.00 3.35 9.04
N TRP A 193 -24.81 2.38 8.15
CA TRP A 193 -25.21 0.98 8.33
C TRP A 193 -24.09 0.07 8.83
N ARG A 194 -22.88 0.60 9.08
CA ARG A 194 -21.63 -0.16 9.30
C ARG A 194 -21.68 -1.22 10.41
N SER A 195 -22.55 -1.05 11.40
CA SER A 195 -22.68 -1.96 12.55
C SER A 195 -23.82 -2.97 12.42
N SER A 196 -24.60 -2.91 11.33
CA SER A 196 -25.69 -3.87 11.08
C SER A 196 -25.15 -5.15 10.46
N SER A 197 -25.87 -6.27 10.64
CA SER A 197 -25.53 -7.56 10.00
C SER A 197 -25.48 -7.44 8.47
N TRP A 198 -26.44 -6.72 7.90
CA TRP A 198 -26.43 -6.38 6.47
C TRP A 198 -25.21 -5.53 6.10
N GLY A 199 -24.85 -4.55 6.94
CA GLY A 199 -23.69 -3.70 6.74
C GLY A 199 -22.37 -4.46 6.70
N LEU A 200 -22.21 -5.49 7.54
CA LEU A 200 -21.05 -6.38 7.51
C LEU A 200 -20.98 -7.18 6.21
N GLN A 201 -22.12 -7.64 5.68
CA GLN A 201 -22.17 -8.31 4.37
C GLN A 201 -21.86 -7.35 3.22
N ALA A 202 -22.43 -6.14 3.23
CA ALA A 202 -22.16 -5.10 2.25
C ALA A 202 -20.67 -4.70 2.24
N ARG A 203 -20.06 -4.59 3.42
CA ARG A 203 -18.62 -4.35 3.60
C ARG A 203 -17.78 -5.43 2.92
N ARG A 204 -18.05 -6.71 3.19
CA ARG A 204 -17.34 -7.84 2.57
C ARG A 204 -17.43 -7.77 1.05
N TYR A 205 -18.65 -7.63 0.52
CA TYR A 205 -18.88 -7.52 -0.92
C TYR A 205 -18.11 -6.36 -1.57
N MET A 206 -18.07 -5.19 -0.93
CA MET A 206 -17.32 -4.04 -1.43
C MET A 206 -15.82 -4.27 -1.42
N LEU A 207 -15.29 -4.87 -0.35
CA LEU A 207 -13.87 -5.20 -0.26
C LEU A 207 -13.47 -6.27 -1.29
N ASP A 208 -14.32 -7.25 -1.56
CA ASP A 208 -14.08 -8.26 -2.61
C ASP A 208 -14.02 -7.62 -4.00
N LYS A 209 -14.96 -6.70 -4.28
CA LYS A 209 -14.98 -5.95 -5.55
C LYS A 209 -13.74 -5.06 -5.69
N LEU A 210 -13.39 -4.33 -4.63
CA LEU A 210 -12.18 -3.51 -4.58
C LEU A 210 -10.94 -4.35 -4.85
N ARG A 211 -10.77 -5.49 -4.16
CA ARG A 211 -9.61 -6.37 -4.33
C ARG A 211 -9.47 -6.85 -5.78
N LYS A 212 -10.58 -7.27 -6.39
CA LYS A 212 -10.58 -7.70 -7.80
C LYS A 212 -10.12 -6.58 -8.73
N GLN A 213 -10.59 -5.35 -8.50
CA GLN A 213 -10.21 -4.19 -9.32
C GLN A 213 -8.76 -3.79 -9.10
N MET A 214 -8.29 -3.80 -7.85
CA MET A 214 -6.89 -3.58 -7.52
C MET A 214 -5.98 -4.60 -8.23
N ASN A 215 -6.40 -5.87 -8.30
CA ASN A 215 -5.70 -6.92 -9.03
C ASN A 215 -5.66 -6.70 -10.56
N GLU A 216 -6.61 -5.94 -11.12
CA GLU A 216 -6.57 -5.51 -12.53
C GLU A 216 -5.54 -4.39 -12.75
N CYS A 217 -5.26 -3.57 -11.73
CA CYS A 217 -4.23 -2.53 -11.76
C CYS A 217 -2.83 -3.11 -11.54
N ASP A 218 -2.69 -4.01 -10.58
CA ASP A 218 -1.44 -4.65 -10.19
C ASP A 218 -1.76 -6.04 -9.64
N TYR A 219 -1.33 -7.08 -10.34
CA TYR A 219 -1.72 -8.47 -10.04
C TYR A 219 -1.15 -8.98 -8.71
N VAL A 220 -0.26 -8.22 -8.06
CA VAL A 220 0.30 -8.57 -6.73
C VAL A 220 -0.78 -8.71 -5.64
N VAL A 221 -1.95 -8.10 -5.86
CA VAL A 221 -3.06 -8.02 -4.88
C VAL A 221 -3.85 -9.33 -4.77
N ALA A 222 -3.59 -10.32 -5.63
CA ALA A 222 -4.20 -11.65 -5.55
C ALA A 222 -4.07 -12.27 -4.13
N GLU A 223 -5.02 -13.14 -3.76
CA GLU A 223 -5.17 -13.63 -2.38
C GLU A 223 -3.98 -14.43 -1.84
N ASP A 224 -3.17 -14.99 -2.74
CA ASP A 224 -2.06 -15.90 -2.50
C ASP A 224 -0.70 -15.32 -2.89
N ILE A 225 -0.66 -14.11 -3.48
CA ILE A 225 0.58 -13.45 -3.86
C ILE A 225 1.09 -12.64 -2.67
N SER A 226 0.51 -11.47 -2.37
CA SER A 226 1.02 -10.58 -1.32
C SER A 226 0.44 -10.81 0.07
N GLY A 227 1.30 -11.09 1.05
CA GLY A 227 0.92 -11.18 2.47
C GLY A 227 0.43 -9.84 3.03
N PHE A 228 1.00 -8.72 2.56
CA PHE A 228 0.57 -7.37 2.93
C PHE A 228 -0.89 -7.12 2.55
N TRP A 229 -1.26 -7.31 1.27
CA TRP A 229 -2.62 -7.08 0.82
C TRP A 229 -3.60 -8.08 1.44
N HIS A 230 -3.21 -9.35 1.56
CA HIS A 230 -4.01 -10.35 2.26
C HIS A 230 -4.34 -9.92 3.69
N GLY A 231 -3.32 -9.53 4.47
CA GLY A 231 -3.49 -9.06 5.85
C GLY A 231 -4.36 -7.81 5.95
N LEU A 232 -4.14 -6.82 5.07
CA LEU A 232 -4.96 -5.62 5.01
C LEU A 232 -6.44 -5.95 4.79
N PHE A 233 -6.77 -6.74 3.77
CA PHE A 233 -8.15 -7.07 3.45
C PHE A 233 -8.83 -7.88 4.56
N LYS A 234 -8.10 -8.80 5.20
CA LYS A 234 -8.58 -9.54 6.37
C LYS A 234 -8.93 -8.59 7.53
N ASN A 235 -8.03 -7.66 7.86
CA ASN A 235 -8.25 -6.66 8.90
C ASN A 235 -9.45 -5.75 8.59
N LEU A 236 -9.59 -5.30 7.34
CA LEU A 236 -10.70 -4.44 6.92
C LEU A 236 -12.06 -5.15 6.95
N ARG A 237 -12.09 -6.48 6.76
CA ARG A 237 -13.28 -7.32 6.95
C ARG A 237 -13.61 -7.54 8.43
N GLY A 238 -12.62 -7.43 9.32
CA GLY A 238 -12.75 -7.71 10.75
C GLY A 238 -12.61 -9.20 11.09
N GLU A 239 -11.72 -9.90 10.37
CA GLU A 239 -11.46 -11.35 10.46
C GLU A 239 -10.10 -11.68 11.08
#